data_AF-A0A848UYU7-F1
#
_entry.id   AF-A0A848UYU7-F1
#
_cell.length_a   1.000
_cell.length_b   1.000
_cell.length_c   1.000
_cell.angle_alpha   90.00
_cell.angle_beta   90.00
_cell.angle_gamma   90.00
#
_symmetry.space_group_name_H-M   'P 1'
#
loop_
_entity.id
_entity.type
_entity.pdbx_description
1 polymer ?
#
loop_
_entity_poly.entity_id
_entity_poly.type
_entity_poly.pdbx_seq_one_letter_code
_entity_poly.pdbx_strand_id
1 'polypeptide(L)' 'MSFHDEVQECIKVLKAGGIILYPTDTVWGLGCDAGSEKAVQKLYELKGRQLTKSMIVLVDNDAKLERYFGDVPEVAW' A
#
# COMPACT_ATOMS: atom_id res chain seq x y z
N MET A 1 -12.80 14.12 16.26
CA MET A 1 -12.72 13.55 14.91
C MET A 1 -13.05 12.07 15.06
N SER A 2 -13.97 11.53 14.26
CA SER A 2 -14.30 10.11 14.30
C SER A 2 -13.26 9.29 13.52
N PHE A 3 -13.21 7.98 13.76
CA PHE A 3 -12.38 7.07 12.96
C PHE A 3 -12.74 7.15 11.46
N HIS A 4 -14.02 7.34 11.14
CA HIS A 4 -14.45 7.52 9.76
C HIS A 4 -13.84 8.78 9.14
N ASP A 5 -13.81 9.90 9.87
CA ASP A 5 -13.22 11.15 9.39
C ASP A 5 -11.70 11.00 9.13
N GLU A 6 -11.00 10.30 10.03
CA GLU A 6 -9.57 9.98 9.88
C GLU A 6 -9.30 9.13 8.64
N VAL A 7 -10.11 8.10 8.40
CA VAL A 7 -10.02 7.26 7.20
C VAL A 7 -10.27 8.08 5.93
N GLN A 8 -11.26 8.96 5.93
CA GLN A 8 -11.53 9.83 4.78
C GLN A 8 -10.35 10.77 4.48
N GLU A 9 -9.69 11.29 5.50
CA GLU A 9 -8.51 12.12 5.32
C GLU A 9 -7.33 11.32 4.74
N CYS A 10 -7.09 10.11 5.25
CA CYS A 10 -6.10 9.19 4.69
C CYS A 10 -6.36 8.88 3.20
N ILE A 11 -7.63 8.67 2.82
CA ILE A 11 -8.01 8.44 1.42
C ILE A 11 -7.67 9.65 0.54
N LYS A 12 -7.91 10.88 1.01
CA LYS A 12 -7.52 12.09 0.26
C LYS A 12 -6.02 12.18 0.07
N VAL A 13 -5.25 11.90 1.12
CA VAL A 13 -3.77 11.88 1.07
C VAL A 13 -3.30 10.85 0.05
N LEU A 14 -3.82 9.62 0.08
CA LEU A 14 -3.47 8.57 -0.88
C LEU A 14 -3.80 8.98 -2.32
N LYS A 15 -5.00 9.49 -2.57
CA LYS A 15 -5.43 9.96 -3.90
C LYS A 15 -4.59 11.11 -4.44
N ALA A 16 -4.02 11.94 -3.56
CA ALA A 16 -3.08 13.01 -3.92
C ALA A 16 -1.63 12.51 -4.15
N GLY A 17 -1.37 11.19 -4.10
CA GLY A 17 -0.03 10.62 -4.20
C GLY A 17 0.81 10.80 -2.92
N GLY A 18 0.14 11.00 -1.78
CA GLY A 18 0.75 11.09 -0.47
C GLY A 18 1.09 9.72 0.14
N ILE A 19 1.69 9.78 1.33
CA ILE A 19 2.06 8.60 2.12
C ILE A 19 1.32 8.69 3.46
N ILE A 20 0.76 7.58 3.91
CA ILE A 20 0.10 7.47 5.21
C ILE A 20 0.88 6.54 6.13
N LEU A 21 0.74 6.76 7.44
CA LEU A 21 1.15 5.85 8.49
C LEU A 21 -0.10 5.16 9.03
N TYR A 22 -0.11 3.84 9.10
CA TYR A 22 -1.26 3.07 9.57
C TYR A 22 -0.83 1.90 10.47
N PRO A 23 -1.63 1.55 11.49
CA PRO A 23 -1.34 0.40 12.34
C PRO A 23 -1.61 -0.90 11.60
N THR A 24 -0.86 -1.94 11.93
CA THR A 24 -1.19 -3.34 11.61
C THR A 24 -1.14 -4.18 12.89
N ASP A 25 -1.47 -5.45 12.80
CA ASP A 25 -1.34 -6.42 13.89
C ASP A 25 0.12 -6.70 14.30
N THR A 26 1.08 -6.41 13.43
CA THR A 26 2.52 -6.68 13.66
C THR A 26 3.31 -5.40 13.96
N VAL A 27 3.35 -4.47 13.01
CA VAL A 27 4.13 -3.21 13.09
C VAL A 27 3.38 -2.07 12.42
N TRP A 28 3.84 -0.84 12.65
CA TRP A 28 3.35 0.31 11.89
C TRP A 28 3.79 0.24 10.42
N GLY A 29 2.83 0.45 9.51
CA GLY A 29 3.05 0.49 8.06
C GLY A 29 3.14 1.92 7.54
N LEU A 30 4.11 2.18 6.66
CA LEU A 30 4.09 3.35 5.77
C LEU A 30 3.59 2.89 4.40
N GLY A 31 2.52 3.51 3.90
CA GLY A 31 1.85 3.08 2.67
C GLY A 31 1.51 4.24 1.74
N CYS A 32 1.39 3.90 0.46
CA CYS A 32 0.93 4.78 -0.60
C CYS A 32 0.03 3.98 -1.56
N ASP A 33 -0.52 4.64 -2.58
CA ASP A 33 -1.18 3.94 -3.68
C ASP A 33 -0.15 3.08 -4.44
N ALA A 34 -0.33 1.76 -4.42
CA ALA A 34 0.56 0.81 -5.08
C ALA A 34 0.50 0.89 -6.61
N GLY A 35 -0.58 1.43 -7.18
CA GLY A 35 -0.71 1.67 -8.62
C GLY A 35 -0.05 2.97 -9.10
N SER A 36 0.46 3.79 -8.18
CA SER A 36 1.10 5.08 -8.49
C SER A 36 2.61 4.98 -8.39
N GLU A 37 3.29 4.86 -9.54
CA GLU A 37 4.76 4.80 -9.61
C GLU A 37 5.43 5.98 -8.87
N LYS A 38 4.87 7.18 -9.03
CA LYS A 38 5.36 8.39 -8.34
C LYS A 38 5.25 8.27 -6.81
N ALA A 39 4.14 7.73 -6.30
CA ALA A 39 3.95 7.59 -4.86
C ALA A 39 4.85 6.49 -4.28
N VAL A 40 5.03 5.40 -5.03
CA VAL A 40 5.96 4.30 -4.69
C VAL A 40 7.40 4.81 -4.62
N GLN A 41 7.84 5.57 -5.62
CA GLN A 41 9.19 6.17 -5.63
C GLN A 41 9.40 7.08 -4.41
N LYS A 42 8.42 7.93 -4.09
CA LYS A 42 8.46 8.78 -2.89
C LYS A 42 8.57 7.97 -1.60
N LEU A 43 7.92 6.80 -1.52
CA LEU A 43 8.00 5.91 -0.37
C LEU A 43 9.38 5.25 -0.25
N TYR A 44 10.00 4.84 -1.37
CA TYR A 44 11.37 4.34 -1.39
C TYR A 44 12.38 5.38 -0.90
N GLU A 45 12.27 6.62 -1.40
CA GLU A 45 13.11 7.75 -0.99
C GLU A 45 12.93 8.07 0.50
N LEU A 46 11.69 8.17 0.98
CA LEU A 46 11.39 8.42 2.39
C LEU A 46 12.00 7.36 3.31
N LYS A 47 11.98 6.09 2.90
CA LYS A 47 12.52 4.97 3.70
C LYS A 47 14.03 4.79 3.53
N GLY A 48 14.67 5.52 2.61
CA GLY A 48 16.07 5.26 2.22
C GLY A 48 16.29 3.81 1.76
N ARG A 49 15.26 3.19 1.16
CA ARG A 49 15.29 1.77 0.77
C ARG A 49 15.84 1.63 -0.64
N GLN A 50 16.69 0.64 -0.86
CA GLN A 50 17.17 0.29 -2.20
C GLN A 50 16.03 -0.33 -3.03
N LEU A 51 15.94 0.02 -4.32
CA LEU A 51 14.90 -0.48 -5.23
C LEU A 51 14.94 -2.00 -5.41
N THR A 52 16.09 -2.64 -5.21
CA THR A 52 16.25 -4.11 -5.23
C THR A 52 15.48 -4.82 -4.11
N LYS A 53 15.06 -4.09 -3.07
CA LYS A 53 14.25 -4.62 -1.98
C LYS A 53 12.78 -4.27 -2.21
N SER A 54 12.00 -5.24 -2.68
CA SER A 54 10.55 -5.08 -2.94
C SER A 54 9.77 -4.62 -1.71
N MET A 55 8.61 -4.00 -1.96
CA MET A 55 7.60 -3.66 -0.96
C MET A 55 6.46 -4.68 -0.99
N ILE A 56 5.65 -4.69 0.06
CA ILE A 56 4.42 -5.49 0.14
C ILE A 56 3.27 -4.67 -0.45
N VAL A 57 2.43 -5.31 -1.26
CA VAL A 57 1.14 -4.76 -1.72
C VAL A 57 0.05 -5.33 -0.82
N LEU A 58 -0.78 -4.45 -0.24
CA LEU A 58 -1.93 -4.86 0.56
C LEU A 58 -3.19 -4.79 -0.30
N VAL A 59 -3.99 -5.85 -0.27
CA VAL A 59 -5.31 -5.94 -0.89
C VAL A 59 -6.35 -6.28 0.19
N ASP A 60 -7.59 -5.86 -0.04
CA ASP A 60 -8.73 -6.07 0.86
C ASP A 60 -9.48 -7.38 0.58
N ASN A 61 -9.29 -7.97 -0.60
CA ASN A 61 -9.80 -9.27 -0.97
C ASN A 61 -8.91 -9.93 -2.04
N ASP A 62 -9.11 -11.22 -2.18
CA ASP A 62 -8.46 -12.13 -3.12
C ASP A 62 -8.77 -11.83 -4.59
N ALA A 63 -9.97 -11.33 -4.92
CA ALA A 63 -10.33 -10.94 -6.28
C ALA A 63 -9.42 -9.85 -6.88
N LYS A 64 -8.68 -9.10 -6.04
CA LYS A 64 -7.66 -8.14 -6.52
C LYS A 64 -6.32 -8.77 -6.86
N LEU A 65 -6.05 -10.02 -6.49
CA LEU A 65 -4.80 -10.71 -6.82
C LEU A 65 -4.64 -10.83 -8.33
N GLU A 66 -5.73 -11.11 -9.06
CA GLU A 66 -5.75 -11.20 -10.53
C GLU A 66 -5.30 -9.91 -11.23
N ARG A 67 -5.40 -8.76 -10.55
CA ARG A 67 -4.91 -7.48 -11.09
C ARG A 67 -3.38 -7.39 -11.08
N TYR A 68 -2.72 -8.10 -10.17
CA TYR A 68 -1.27 -8.03 -9.95
C TYR A 68 -0.54 -9.29 -10.42
N PHE A 69 -1.23 -10.43 -10.47
CA PHE A 69 -0.69 -11.72 -10.86
C PHE A 69 -1.50 -12.29 -12.01
N GLY A 70 -0.83 -12.72 -13.08
CA GLY A 70 -1.49 -13.34 -14.23
C GLY A 70 -1.94 -14.77 -13.99
N ASP A 71 -1.22 -15.50 -13.14
CA ASP A 71 -1.58 -16.85 -12.68
C ASP A 71 -1.15 -16.98 -11.21
N VAL A 72 -2.08 -17.38 -10.35
CA VAL A 72 -1.84 -17.61 -8.92
C VAL A 72 -1.87 -19.12 -8.70
N PRO A 73 -0.73 -19.76 -8.35
CA PRO A 73 -0.66 -21.21 -8.18
C PRO A 73 -1.70 -21.73 -7.19
N GLU A 74 -2.24 -22.93 -7.44
CA GLU A 74 -3.28 -23.54 -6.59
C GLU A 74 -2.89 -23.59 -5.10
N VAL A 75 -1.62 -23.82 -4.79
CA VAL A 75 -1.07 -23.87 -3.42
C VAL A 75 -1.10 -22.53 -2.67
N ALA A 76 -1.35 -21.42 -3.36
CA ALA A 76 -1.39 -20.08 -2.79
C ALA A 76 -2.82 -19.61 -2.42
N TRP A 77 -3.85 -20.40 -2.76
CA TRP A 77 -5.23 -20.24 -2.30
C TRP A 77 -5.44 -20.93 -0.94
#